data_AF-A0A351DWD7-F1
#
_entry.id   AF-A0A351DWD7-F1
#
_cell.length_a   1.000
_cell.length_b   1.000
_cell.length_c   1.000
_cell.angle_alpha   90.00
_cell.angle_beta   90.00
_cell.angle_gamma   90.00
#
_symmetry.space_group_name_H-M   'P 1'
#
loop_
_entity.id
_entity.type
_entity.pdbx_description
1 polymer ?
#
loop_
_entity_poly.entity_id
_entity_poly.type
_entity_poly.pdbx_seq_one_letter_code
_entity_poly.pdbx_strand_id
1 'polypeptide(L)'
;MDVCVEIDAGNDETICLGECLTFEADYDPIHASNTYVVEPLGFELVAPLNAGTVIPSGTDDTWSQVISIPFDFCFFGNTYSSLIVGSNGVVSFNT
;
A
#
# COMPACT_ATOMS: atom_id res chain seq x y z
N MET A 1 2.08 6.20 1.91
CA MET A 1 1.62 7.28 2.81
C MET A 1 0.46 6.66 3.56
N ASP A 2 0.62 6.46 4.86
CA ASP A 2 -0.41 5.83 5.69
C ASP A 2 -1.57 6.84 5.78
N VAL A 3 -2.64 6.60 5.03
CA VAL A 3 -3.88 7.37 5.17
C VAL A 3 -4.58 6.75 6.37
N CYS A 4 -4.33 7.29 7.56
CA CYS A 4 -5.19 7.02 8.69
C CYS A 4 -6.58 7.55 8.31
N VAL A 5 -7.56 6.65 8.15
CA VAL A 5 -8.95 7.04 7.93
C VAL A 5 -9.40 7.84 9.15
N GLU A 6 -9.65 9.13 8.95
CA GLU A 6 -10.22 10.00 9.97
C GLU A 6 -11.74 10.03 9.81
N ILE A 7 -12.44 9.83 10.92
CA ILE A 7 -13.89 10.01 11.01
C ILE A 7 -14.11 11.11 12.04
N ASP A 8 -14.73 12.20 11.60
CA ASP A 8 -15.13 13.30 12.48
C ASP A 8 -16.65 13.29 12.62
N ALA A 9 -17.12 13.15 13.86
CA ALA A 9 -18.54 13.17 14.20
C ALA A 9 -19.04 14.56 14.60
N GLY A 10 -18.19 15.59 14.49
CA GLY A 10 -18.47 16.94 14.92
C GLY A 10 -18.43 17.10 16.45
N ASN A 11 -18.96 18.23 16.93
CA ASN A 11 -18.99 18.55 18.35
C ASN A 11 -20.12 17.81 19.10
N ASP A 12 -19.96 17.68 20.42
CA ASP A 12 -21.03 17.16 21.29
C ASP A 12 -22.25 18.08 21.30
N GLU A 13 -23.44 17.52 21.08
CA GLU A 13 -24.71 18.25 21.08
C GLU A 13 -25.67 17.72 22.16
N THR A 14 -26.41 18.64 22.80
CA THR A 14 -27.47 18.29 23.78
C THR A 14 -28.84 18.49 23.13
N ILE A 15 -29.64 17.43 23.07
CA ILE A 15 -30.96 17.43 22.41
C ILE A 15 -32.06 17.38 23.47
N CYS A 16 -33.11 18.19 23.31
CA CYS A 16 -34.27 18.16 24.22
C CYS A 16 -35.27 17.05 23.86
N LEU A 17 -36.09 16.66 24.84
CA LEU A 17 -37.10 15.63 24.66
C LEU A 17 -38.14 16.06 23.61
N GLY A 18 -38.19 15.35 22.48
CA GLY A 18 -39.12 15.62 21.38
C GLY A 18 -38.51 16.31 20.16
N GLU A 19 -37.22 16.67 20.20
CA GLU A 19 -36.49 17.17 19.04
C GLU A 19 -35.87 16.02 18.23
N CYS A 20 -35.77 16.22 16.92
CA CYS A 20 -35.05 15.31 16.02
C CYS A 20 -33.65 15.88 15.75
N LEU A 21 -32.62 15.05 15.91
CA LEU A 21 -31.26 15.35 15.46
C LEU A 21 -30.92 14.48 14.24
N THR A 22 -30.31 15.10 13.24
CA THR A 22 -29.66 14.39 12.13
C THR A 22 -28.19 14.19 12.48
N PHE A 23 -27.71 12.96 12.43
CA PHE A 23 -26.28 12.66 12.57
C PHE A 23 -25.60 12.76 11.21
N GLU A 24 -24.54 13.56 11.14
CA GLU A 24 -23.66 13.66 9.99
C GLU A 24 -22.23 13.40 10.48
N ALA A 25 -21.45 12.71 9.65
CA ALA A 25 -20.04 12.46 9.91
C ALA A 25 -19.29 12.65 8.61
N ASP A 26 -18.20 13.41 8.67
CA ASP A 26 -17.27 13.52 7.57
C ASP A 26 -16.27 12.37 7.65
N TYR A 27 -15.98 11.77 6.51
CA TYR A 27 -15.01 10.71 6.39
C TYR A 27 -14.18 10.92 5.13
N ASP A 28 -12.90 10.56 5.21
CA ASP A 28 -12.07 10.55 4.02
C ASP A 28 -12.56 9.47 3.03
N PRO A 29 -12.75 9.81 1.74
CA PRO A 29 -13.21 8.83 0.77
C PRO A 29 -12.24 7.65 0.71
N ILE A 30 -12.76 6.49 1.08
CA ILE A 30 -12.03 5.23 0.94
C ILE A 30 -11.92 4.97 -0.56
N HIS A 31 -10.75 5.27 -1.12
CA HIS A 31 -10.47 5.01 -2.52
C HIS A 31 -10.50 3.49 -2.74
N ALA A 32 -11.41 3.04 -3.61
CA ALA A 32 -11.39 1.66 -4.06
C ALA A 32 -10.04 1.38 -4.75
N SER A 33 -9.44 0.22 -4.49
CA SER A 33 -8.14 -0.19 -5.07
C SER A 33 -8.27 -0.71 -6.50
N ASN A 34 -9.23 -0.16 -7.26
CA ASN A 34 -9.58 -0.54 -8.63
C ASN A 34 -8.84 0.28 -9.68
N THR A 35 -8.18 1.38 -9.30
CA THR A 35 -7.35 2.21 -10.18
C THR A 35 -6.01 2.51 -9.51
N TYR A 36 -4.92 2.44 -10.27
CA TYR A 36 -3.57 2.74 -9.79
C TYR A 36 -3.02 3.90 -10.59
N VAL A 37 -2.45 4.89 -9.90
CA VAL A 37 -1.67 5.96 -10.53
C VAL A 37 -0.20 5.62 -10.32
N VAL A 38 0.55 5.54 -11.41
CA VAL A 38 2.01 5.36 -11.35
C VAL A 38 2.63 6.74 -11.42
N GLU A 39 3.12 7.23 -10.28
CA GLU A 39 3.85 8.48 -10.22
C GLU A 39 5.35 8.19 -10.08
N PRO A 40 6.21 8.73 -10.96
CA PRO A 40 7.64 8.60 -10.80
C PRO A 40 8.08 9.40 -9.57
N LEU A 41 8.68 8.72 -8.61
CA LEU A 41 9.36 9.37 -7.49
C LEU A 41 10.79 9.74 -7.89
N GLY A 42 11.29 10.87 -7.38
CA GLY A 42 12.71 11.21 -7.49
C GLY A 42 13.56 10.12 -6.83
N PHE A 43 14.77 9.92 -7.33
CA PHE A 43 15.71 9.00 -6.70
C PHE A 43 16.11 9.53 -5.32
N GLU A 44 15.81 8.78 -4.27
CA GLU A 44 16.22 9.06 -2.90
C GLU A 44 16.94 7.84 -2.31
N LEU A 45 18.14 8.05 -1.78
CA LEU A 45 18.91 7.00 -1.11
C LEU A 45 18.40 6.80 0.31
N VAL A 46 17.42 5.91 0.47
CA VAL A 46 16.92 5.48 1.79
C VAL A 46 17.84 4.48 2.50
N ALA A 47 18.81 3.90 1.78
CA ALA A 47 19.83 2.98 2.32
C ALA A 47 21.08 2.96 1.43
N PRO A 48 22.25 2.49 1.94
CA PRO A 48 23.45 2.30 1.11
C PRO A 48 23.22 1.32 -0.05
N LEU A 49 23.80 1.60 -1.22
CA LEU A 49 23.65 0.75 -2.43
C LEU A 49 24.26 -0.65 -2.30
N ASN A 50 25.09 -0.87 -1.28
CA ASN A 50 25.71 -2.15 -0.95
C ASN A 50 25.03 -2.85 0.24
N ALA A 51 23.87 -2.38 0.67
CA ALA A 51 23.06 -3.02 1.71
C ALA A 51 22.04 -4.02 1.09
N GLY A 52 21.41 -4.82 1.95
CA GLY A 52 20.33 -5.75 1.56
C GLY A 52 20.81 -7.17 1.26
N THR A 53 19.88 -7.99 0.74
CA THR A 53 20.15 -9.37 0.34
C THR A 53 20.51 -9.38 -1.13
N VAL A 54 21.67 -9.96 -1.47
CA VAL A 54 22.06 -10.16 -2.87
C VAL A 54 21.11 -11.18 -3.49
N ILE A 55 20.34 -10.74 -4.47
CA ILE A 55 19.57 -11.64 -5.34
C ILE A 55 20.49 -12.07 -6.47
N PRO A 56 20.59 -13.38 -6.79
CA PRO A 56 21.47 -13.88 -7.83
C PRO A 56 21.18 -13.16 -9.16
N SER A 57 22.14 -12.35 -9.62
CA SER A 57 21.97 -11.43 -10.74
C SER A 57 22.89 -11.75 -11.93
N GLY A 58 23.64 -12.85 -11.86
CA GLY A 58 24.66 -13.20 -12.85
C GLY A 58 24.20 -14.10 -13.99
N THR A 59 22.98 -14.64 -13.92
CA THR A 59 22.42 -15.53 -14.95
C THR A 59 21.22 -14.85 -15.57
N ASP A 60 21.31 -14.59 -16.88
CA ASP A 60 20.22 -14.02 -17.64
C ASP A 60 18.97 -14.93 -17.57
N ASP A 61 17.80 -14.31 -17.65
CA ASP A 61 16.49 -14.98 -17.62
C ASP A 61 16.25 -15.92 -16.41
N THR A 62 16.79 -15.56 -15.23
CA THR A 62 16.53 -16.28 -13.98
C THR A 62 15.74 -15.45 -12.98
N TRP A 63 15.07 -16.17 -12.06
CA TRP A 63 14.26 -15.60 -11.00
C TRP A 63 14.81 -16.00 -9.63
N SER A 64 14.62 -15.13 -8.65
CA SER A 64 14.91 -15.43 -7.25
C SER A 64 14.03 -16.57 -6.70
N GLN A 65 14.39 -17.08 -5.52
CA GLN A 65 13.42 -17.79 -4.70
C GLN A 65 12.28 -16.83 -4.28
N VAL A 66 11.16 -17.38 -3.82
CA VAL A 66 10.05 -16.59 -3.27
C VAL A 66 10.51 -15.83 -2.03
N ILE A 67 10.27 -14.52 -2.00
CA ILE A 67 10.62 -13.62 -0.91
C ILE A 67 9.32 -13.20 -0.22
N SER A 68 9.14 -13.60 1.04
CA SER A 68 8.02 -13.13 1.87
C SER A 68 8.24 -11.68 2.28
N ILE A 69 7.20 -10.86 2.17
CA ILE A 69 7.18 -9.46 2.63
C ILE A 69 6.37 -9.35 3.92
N PRO A 70 6.71 -8.42 4.83
CA PRO A 70 6.09 -8.33 6.16
C PRO A 70 4.76 -7.58 6.17
N PHE A 71 4.17 -7.30 5.00
CA PHE A 71 2.92 -6.58 4.83
C PHE A 71 2.18 -7.12 3.61
N ASP A 72 0.86 -6.87 3.57
CA ASP A 72 0.02 -7.19 2.42
C ASP A 72 0.16 -6.10 1.34
N PHE A 73 0.47 -6.52 0.12
CA PHE A 73 0.57 -5.63 -1.04
C PHE A 73 -0.59 -5.88 -2.01
N CYS A 74 -1.39 -4.85 -2.26
CA CYS A 74 -2.53 -4.92 -3.17
C CYS A 74 -2.12 -4.44 -4.59
N PHE A 75 -2.27 -5.32 -5.58
CA PHE A 75 -1.93 -5.03 -6.98
C PHE A 75 -2.99 -5.60 -7.92
N PHE A 76 -3.59 -4.74 -8.75
CA PHE A 76 -4.66 -5.09 -9.69
C PHE A 76 -5.76 -5.97 -9.08
N GLY A 77 -6.23 -5.62 -7.87
CA GLY A 77 -7.34 -6.30 -7.20
C GLY A 77 -6.98 -7.62 -6.52
N ASN A 78 -5.70 -8.00 -6.50
CA ASN A 78 -5.20 -9.16 -5.77
C ASN A 78 -4.30 -8.71 -4.62
N THR A 79 -4.29 -9.48 -3.54
CA THR A 79 -3.43 -9.26 -2.37
C THR A 79 -2.30 -10.26 -2.38
N TYR A 80 -1.07 -9.78 -2.22
CA TYR A 80 0.15 -10.56 -2.23
C TYR A 80 0.95 -10.31 -0.95
N SER A 81 1.48 -11.37 -0.36
CA SER A 81 2.37 -11.34 0.81
C SER A 81 3.79 -11.83 0.47
N SER A 82 4.08 -11.98 -0.82
CA SER A 82 5.36 -12.44 -1.33
C SER A 82 5.62 -11.93 -2.75
N LEU A 83 6.90 -11.92 -3.14
CA LEU A 83 7.36 -11.51 -4.46
C LEU A 83 8.53 -12.38 -4.95
N ILE A 84 8.84 -12.27 -6.23
CA ILE A 84 10.08 -12.76 -6.85
C ILE A 84 10.72 -11.63 -7.66
N VAL A 85 12.05 -11.69 -7.82
CA VAL A 85 12.83 -10.71 -8.57
C VAL A 85 13.57 -11.42 -9.71
N GLY A 86 13.42 -10.91 -10.93
CA GLY A 86 14.15 -11.40 -12.10
C GLY A 86 15.51 -10.72 -12.27
N SER A 87 16.45 -11.41 -12.91
CA SER A 87 17.82 -10.94 -13.17
C SER A 87 17.91 -9.56 -13.83
N ASN A 88 16.89 -9.17 -14.61
CA ASN A 88 16.78 -7.89 -15.31
C ASN A 88 16.12 -6.76 -14.48
N GLY A 89 16.07 -6.90 -13.15
CA GLY A 89 15.52 -5.88 -12.24
C GLY A 89 14.00 -5.80 -12.25
N VAL A 90 13.31 -6.83 -12.74
CA VAL A 90 11.84 -6.93 -12.74
C VAL A 90 11.36 -7.54 -11.42
N VAL A 91 10.26 -7.01 -10.89
CA VAL A 91 9.55 -7.58 -9.73
C VAL A 91 8.25 -8.21 -10.23
N SER A 92 7.95 -9.42 -9.74
CA SER A 92 6.70 -10.12 -10.00
C SER A 92 6.10 -10.64 -8.69
N PHE A 93 4.78 -10.71 -8.65
CA PHE A 93 4.01 -11.29 -7.54
C PHE A 93 3.40 -12.65 -7.89
N ASN A 94 3.69 -13.16 -9.10
CA ASN A 94 3.33 -14.50 -9.51
C ASN A 94 4.44 -15.46 -9.06
N THR A 95 4.21 -16.11 -7.92
CA THR A 95 5.18 -16.95 -7.21
C THR A 95 4.92 -18.43 -7.37
#